data_AF-D9DBW8-F1
#
_entry.id   AF-D9DBW8-F1
#
_cell.length_a   1.000
_cell.length_b   1.000
_cell.length_c   1.000
_cell.angle_alpha   90.00
_cell.angle_beta   90.00
_cell.angle_gamma   90.00
#
_symmetry.space_group_name_H-M   'P 1'
#
loop_
_entity.id
_entity.type
_entity.pdbx_description
1 polymer ?
#
loop_
_entity_poly.entity_id
_entity_poly.type
_entity_poly.pdbx_seq_one_letter_code
_entity_poly.pdbx_strand_id
1 'polypeptide(L)'
;NISGGHVNPAVTFGLALGGQITILTGIFYWIAQLLGSIVACFLLKAVTGGLTVPIHGLGAGVGAIQGVVMEIIITFALVYTVYATAADPKKGSLGTIAPIAIGFIVGANILAAGPFSGGSMNPARSFGPAVASGDFNGIWIYWAGP
;
A
#
# COMPACT_ATOMS: atom_id res chain seq x y z
N ASN A 1 5.23 16.10 -13.09
CA ASN A 1 5.36 14.99 -12.10
C ASN A 1 6.78 14.94 -11.57
N ILE A 2 6.95 14.90 -10.24
CA ILE A 2 8.26 14.84 -9.57
C ILE A 2 8.70 13.38 -9.35
N SER A 3 7.84 12.57 -8.72
CA SER A 3 8.16 11.20 -8.27
C SER A 3 7.27 10.11 -8.87
N GLY A 4 6.36 10.44 -9.79
CA GLY A 4 5.34 9.50 -10.27
C GLY A 4 4.27 9.12 -9.24
N GLY A 5 4.39 9.53 -7.98
CA GLY A 5 3.34 9.37 -6.96
C GLY A 5 3.12 7.93 -6.51
N HIS A 6 4.18 7.13 -6.33
CA HIS A 6 4.05 5.71 -5.98
C HIS A 6 3.38 5.50 -4.61
N VAL A 7 3.84 6.21 -3.56
CA VAL A 7 3.33 6.19 -2.16
C VAL A 7 3.23 4.79 -1.50
N ASN A 8 3.69 3.75 -2.19
CA ASN A 8 3.45 2.35 -1.85
C ASN A 8 4.62 1.48 -2.33
N PRO A 9 5.26 0.69 -1.43
CA PRO A 9 6.32 -0.23 -1.80
C PRO A 9 5.91 -1.25 -2.87
N ALA A 10 4.68 -1.77 -2.84
CA ALA A 10 4.18 -2.75 -3.82
C ALA A 10 4.04 -2.12 -5.23
N VAL A 11 3.60 -0.86 -5.30
CA VAL A 11 3.57 -0.10 -6.57
C VAL A 11 4.99 0.14 -7.09
N THR A 12 5.90 0.59 -6.23
CA THR A 12 7.31 0.76 -6.60
C THR A 12 7.94 -0.55 -7.08
N PHE A 13 7.64 -1.65 -6.40
CA PHE A 13 8.11 -2.98 -6.77
C PHE A 13 7.60 -3.42 -8.13
N GLY A 14 6.28 -3.32 -8.35
CA GLY A 14 5.66 -3.66 -9.62
C GLY A 14 6.23 -2.84 -10.77
N LEU A 15 6.46 -1.54 -10.57
CA LEU A 15 7.11 -0.67 -11.56
C LEU A 15 8.58 -1.03 -11.80
N ALA A 16 9.33 -1.44 -10.77
CA ALA A 16 10.72 -1.87 -10.93
C ALA A 16 10.81 -3.17 -11.74
N LEU A 17 9.92 -4.14 -11.47
CA LEU A 17 9.86 -5.40 -12.22
C LEU A 17 9.55 -5.20 -13.71
N GLY A 18 8.66 -4.26 -14.05
CA GLY A 18 8.37 -3.93 -15.45
C GLY A 18 9.29 -2.88 -16.06
N GLY A 19 10.44 -2.59 -15.43
CA GLY A 19 11.47 -1.69 -15.98
C GLY A 19 11.07 -0.22 -16.04
N GLN A 20 10.07 0.21 -15.27
CA GLN A 20 9.57 1.59 -15.24
C GLN A 20 10.31 2.49 -14.25
N ILE A 21 11.11 1.90 -13.35
CA ILE A 21 11.99 2.59 -12.40
C ILE A 21 13.24 1.74 -12.15
N THR A 22 14.38 2.38 -11.90
CA THR A 22 15.60 1.64 -11.55
C THR A 22 15.48 1.04 -10.14
N ILE A 23 16.16 -0.09 -9.91
CA ILE A 23 16.18 -0.75 -8.59
C ILE A 23 16.70 0.20 -7.50
N LEU A 24 17.78 0.95 -7.78
CA LEU A 24 18.37 1.88 -6.81
C LEU A 24 17.39 2.98 -6.42
N THR A 25 16.70 3.58 -7.39
CA THR A 25 15.66 4.57 -7.10
C THR A 25 14.49 3.93 -6.34
N GLY A 26 14.10 2.70 -6.69
CA GLY A 26 13.08 1.94 -5.98
C GLY A 26 13.38 1.72 -4.49
N ILE A 27 14.64 1.42 -4.14
CA ILE A 27 15.09 1.29 -2.75
C ILE A 27 14.92 2.61 -1.98
N PHE A 28 15.35 3.74 -2.56
CA PHE A 28 15.15 5.05 -1.92
C PHE A 28 13.68 5.41 -1.76
N TYR A 29 12.82 4.99 -2.70
CA TYR A 29 11.38 5.14 -2.58
C TYR A 29 10.84 4.35 -1.39
N TRP A 30 11.23 3.09 -1.22
CA TRP A 30 10.80 2.29 -0.07
C TRP A 30 11.23 2.93 1.25
N ILE A 31 12.48 3.38 1.35
CA ILE A 31 12.97 4.07 2.55
C ILE A 31 12.11 5.30 2.86
N ALA A 32 11.87 6.16 1.86
CA ALA A 32 11.06 7.36 2.04
C ALA A 32 9.59 7.02 2.41
N GLN A 33 9.01 6.00 1.79
CA GLN A 33 7.64 5.54 2.05
C GLN A 33 7.49 5.00 3.49
N LEU A 34 8.44 4.18 3.94
CA LEU A 34 8.45 3.63 5.29
C LEU A 34 8.64 4.72 6.35
N LEU A 35 9.62 5.62 6.15
CA LEU A 35 9.87 6.74 7.06
C LEU A 35 8.65 7.67 7.15
N GLY A 36 8.05 8.01 6.01
CA GLY A 36 6.83 8.83 5.98
C GLY A 36 5.68 8.20 6.75
N SER A 37 5.46 6.90 6.59
CA SER A 37 4.42 6.15 7.31
C SER A 37 4.66 6.13 8.82
N ILE A 38 5.90 5.88 9.25
CA ILE A 38 6.29 5.90 10.67
C ILE A 38 6.03 7.29 11.27
N VAL A 39 6.53 8.34 10.63
CA VAL A 39 6.37 9.72 11.10
C VAL A 39 4.88 10.08 11.22
N ALA A 40 4.07 9.75 10.21
CA ALA A 40 2.63 9.99 10.24
C ALA A 40 1.94 9.26 11.42
N CYS A 41 2.34 8.03 11.74
CA CYS A 41 1.73 7.28 12.84
C CYS A 41 2.11 7.83 14.22
N PHE A 42 3.36 8.28 14.41
CA PHE A 42 3.75 8.95 15.66
C PHE A 42 3.08 10.33 15.80
N LEU A 43 2.95 11.08 14.71
CA LEU A 43 2.17 12.32 14.70
C LEU A 43 0.71 12.06 15.05
N LEU A 44 0.07 11.03 14.48
CA LEU A 44 -1.29 10.62 14.83
C LEU A 44 -1.42 10.32 16.32
N LYS A 45 -0.48 9.55 16.88
CA LYS A 45 -0.44 9.25 18.32
C LYS A 45 -0.34 10.51 19.17
N ALA A 46 0.47 11.49 18.76
CA ALA A 46 0.59 12.76 19.46
C ALA A 46 -0.71 13.59 19.41
N VAL A 47 -1.29 13.78 18.22
CA VAL A 47 -2.48 14.65 18.05
C VAL A 47 -3.78 14.03 18.60
N THR A 48 -3.80 12.71 18.79
CA THR A 48 -4.93 11.99 19.41
C THR A 48 -4.80 11.87 20.93
N GLY A 49 -3.78 12.47 21.55
CA GLY A 49 -3.58 12.39 23.00
C GLY A 49 -3.11 11.00 23.47
N GLY A 50 -2.39 10.26 22.63
CA GLY A 50 -1.83 8.96 22.98
C GLY A 50 -2.72 7.76 22.71
N LEU A 51 -3.81 7.91 21.93
CA LEU A 51 -4.62 6.76 21.51
C LEU A 51 -3.78 5.74 20.73
N THR A 52 -4.17 4.48 20.84
CA THR A 52 -3.54 3.38 20.11
C THR A 52 -3.67 3.60 18.60
N VAL A 53 -2.55 3.48 17.89
CA VAL A 53 -2.55 3.47 16.42
C VAL A 53 -2.95 2.07 15.95
N PRO A 54 -4.08 1.90 15.23
CA PRO A 54 -4.56 0.59 14.85
C PRO A 54 -3.69 -0.03 13.76
N ILE A 55 -3.31 -1.29 13.94
CA ILE A 55 -2.60 -2.10 12.95
C ILE A 55 -3.58 -2.78 11.99
N HIS A 56 -3.14 -3.13 10.79
CA HIS A 56 -3.91 -4.07 9.97
C HIS A 56 -3.85 -5.45 10.62
N GLY A 57 -4.99 -6.14 10.64
CA GLY A 57 -5.13 -7.49 11.13
C GLY A 57 -6.22 -8.22 10.35
N LEU A 58 -6.22 -9.55 10.46
CA LEU A 58 -7.24 -10.38 9.82
C LEU A 58 -8.54 -10.33 10.60
N GLY A 59 -9.66 -10.41 9.88
CA GLY A 59 -10.97 -10.61 10.47
C GLY A 59 -11.05 -11.92 11.25
N ALA A 60 -11.95 -11.98 12.23
CA ALA A 60 -12.14 -13.18 13.05
C ALA A 60 -12.47 -14.39 12.16
N GLY A 61 -11.72 -15.49 12.32
CA GLY A 61 -11.88 -16.71 11.54
C GLY A 61 -11.20 -16.71 10.16
N VAL A 62 -10.59 -15.59 9.73
CA VAL A 62 -9.81 -15.54 8.49
C VAL A 62 -8.41 -16.08 8.74
N GLY A 63 -8.02 -17.13 8.01
CA GLY A 63 -6.69 -17.71 8.08
C GLY A 63 -5.64 -16.86 7.35
N ALA A 64 -4.37 -17.05 7.71
CA ALA A 64 -3.27 -16.27 7.15
C ALA A 64 -3.16 -16.37 5.62
N ILE A 65 -3.35 -17.57 5.07
CA ILE A 65 -3.30 -17.79 3.61
C ILE A 65 -4.43 -17.05 2.90
N GLN A 66 -5.64 -17.06 3.46
CA GLN A 66 -6.78 -16.31 2.92
C GLN A 66 -6.50 -14.80 2.95
N GLY A 67 -5.88 -14.31 4.02
CA GLY A 67 -5.42 -12.92 4.12
C GLY A 67 -4.39 -12.55 3.06
N VAL A 68 -3.37 -13.41 2.85
CA VAL A 68 -2.35 -13.22 1.81
C VAL A 68 -2.99 -13.20 0.42
N VAL A 69 -3.86 -14.17 0.11
CA VAL A 69 -4.54 -14.24 -1.20
C VAL A 69 -5.44 -13.01 -1.43
N MET A 70 -6.16 -12.55 -0.40
CA MET A 70 -6.93 -11.31 -0.47
C MET A 70 -6.02 -10.14 -0.85
N GLU A 71 -4.93 -9.93 -0.11
CA GLU A 71 -3.97 -8.86 -0.35
C GLU A 71 -3.31 -8.95 -1.74
N ILE A 72 -3.00 -10.14 -2.24
CA ILE A 72 -2.50 -10.35 -3.61
C ILE A 72 -3.50 -9.79 -4.64
N ILE A 73 -4.78 -10.16 -4.52
CA ILE A 73 -5.81 -9.78 -5.50
C ILE A 73 -6.01 -8.26 -5.52
N ILE A 74 -6.17 -7.64 -4.36
CA ILE A 74 -6.43 -6.20 -4.28
C ILE A 74 -5.19 -5.35 -4.62
N THR A 75 -4.00 -5.84 -4.29
CA THR A 75 -2.76 -5.16 -4.68
C THR A 75 -2.52 -5.29 -6.18
N PHE A 76 -2.80 -6.45 -6.77
CA PHE A 76 -2.77 -6.62 -8.21
C PHE A 76 -3.70 -5.62 -8.91
N ALA A 77 -4.94 -5.47 -8.42
CA ALA A 77 -5.88 -4.49 -8.98
C ALA A 77 -5.32 -3.05 -8.91
N LEU A 78 -4.70 -2.68 -7.80
CA LEU A 78 -4.04 -1.37 -7.63
C LEU A 78 -2.86 -1.20 -8.61
N VAL A 79 -1.91 -2.12 -8.60
CA VAL A 79 -0.69 -2.02 -9.42
C VAL A 79 -1.02 -2.09 -10.90
N TYR A 80 -1.98 -2.93 -11.30
CA TYR A 80 -2.49 -2.96 -12.67
C TYR A 80 -3.12 -1.62 -13.08
N THR A 81 -3.92 -1.01 -12.19
CA THR A 81 -4.49 0.33 -12.43
C THR A 81 -3.39 1.38 -12.63
N VAL A 82 -2.31 1.32 -11.85
CA VAL A 82 -1.12 2.19 -12.05
C VAL A 82 -0.52 1.95 -13.43
N TYR A 83 -0.34 0.70 -13.85
CA TYR A 83 0.20 0.39 -15.17
C TYR A 83 -0.67 0.93 -16.30
N ALA A 84 -1.96 0.61 -16.28
CA ALA A 84 -2.91 0.94 -17.34
C ALA A 84 -3.15 2.45 -17.47
N THR A 85 -3.14 3.18 -16.35
CA THR A 85 -3.50 4.61 -16.35
C THR A 85 -2.29 5.54 -16.33
N ALA A 86 -1.17 5.14 -15.70
CA ALA A 86 -0.03 6.02 -15.46
C ALA A 86 1.26 5.59 -16.16
N ALA A 87 1.55 4.28 -16.26
CA ALA A 87 2.82 3.80 -16.80
C ALA A 87 2.80 3.63 -18.34
N ASP A 88 1.72 3.07 -18.89
CA ASP A 88 1.66 2.72 -20.32
C ASP A 88 1.90 3.95 -21.22
N PRO A 89 2.84 3.92 -22.17
CA PRO A 89 3.05 5.01 -23.13
C PRO A 89 1.81 5.27 -24.01
N LYS A 90 0.92 4.28 -24.17
CA LYS A 90 -0.33 4.36 -24.94
C LYS A 90 -1.55 4.77 -24.10
N LYS A 91 -1.38 5.16 -22.83
CA LYS A 91 -2.47 5.54 -21.92
C LYS A 91 -3.41 6.63 -22.44
N GLY A 92 -2.94 7.51 -23.34
CA GLY A 92 -3.76 8.59 -23.89
C GLY A 92 -4.41 9.45 -22.80
N SER A 93 -5.73 9.67 -22.91
CA SER A 93 -6.51 10.45 -21.93
C SER A 93 -6.65 9.78 -20.56
N LEU A 94 -6.36 8.49 -20.42
CA LEU A 94 -6.37 7.81 -19.11
C LEU A 94 -5.33 8.42 -18.16
N GLY A 95 -4.22 8.95 -18.70
CA GLY A 95 -3.20 9.63 -17.91
C GLY A 95 -3.73 10.85 -17.14
N THR A 96 -4.75 11.52 -17.65
CA THR A 96 -5.38 12.68 -17.00
C THR A 96 -6.13 12.27 -15.73
N ILE A 97 -6.78 11.10 -15.75
CA ILE A 97 -7.58 10.58 -14.64
C ILE A 97 -6.84 9.54 -13.79
N ALA A 98 -5.57 9.26 -14.08
CA ALA A 98 -4.80 8.24 -13.37
C ALA A 98 -4.82 8.44 -11.84
N PRO A 99 -4.60 9.66 -11.28
CA PRO A 99 -4.61 9.84 -9.82
C PRO A 99 -5.95 9.49 -9.17
N ILE A 100 -7.08 9.86 -9.81
CA ILE A 100 -8.41 9.58 -9.27
C ILE A 100 -8.79 8.11 -9.44
N ALA A 101 -8.41 7.47 -10.55
CA ALA A 101 -8.62 6.03 -10.77
C ALA A 101 -7.85 5.19 -9.74
N ILE A 102 -6.59 5.53 -9.50
CA ILE A 102 -5.73 4.88 -8.49
C ILE A 102 -6.29 5.08 -7.08
N GLY A 103 -6.77 6.28 -6.75
CA GLY A 103 -7.41 6.54 -5.46
C GLY A 103 -8.70 5.73 -5.27
N PHE A 104 -9.57 5.69 -6.28
CA PHE A 104 -10.84 4.97 -6.19
C PHE A 104 -10.69 3.46 -6.13
N ILE A 105 -9.72 2.86 -6.83
CA ILE A 105 -9.51 1.40 -6.72
C ILE A 105 -9.07 1.02 -5.30
N VAL A 106 -8.23 1.82 -4.64
CA VAL A 106 -7.87 1.64 -3.22
C VAL A 106 -9.11 1.71 -2.34
N GLY A 107 -9.94 2.76 -2.50
CA GLY A 107 -11.16 2.91 -1.73
C GLY A 107 -12.16 1.77 -1.93
N ALA A 108 -12.40 1.35 -3.18
CA ALA A 108 -13.29 0.24 -3.50
C ALA A 108 -12.78 -1.09 -2.93
N ASN A 109 -11.48 -1.35 -3.01
CA ASN A 109 -10.87 -2.54 -2.43
C ASN A 109 -10.97 -2.55 -0.90
N ILE A 110 -10.82 -1.41 -0.23
CA ILE A 110 -11.01 -1.31 1.23
C ILE A 110 -12.45 -1.65 1.62
N LEU A 111 -13.45 -1.18 0.86
CA LEU A 111 -14.86 -1.52 1.13
C LEU A 111 -15.12 -3.03 1.06
N ALA A 112 -14.40 -3.75 0.20
CA ALA A 112 -14.51 -5.20 0.08
C ALA A 112 -13.64 -5.97 1.10
N ALA A 113 -12.36 -5.61 1.22
CA ALA A 113 -11.35 -6.37 1.97
C ALA A 113 -11.21 -5.95 3.43
N GLY A 114 -11.75 -4.77 3.82
CA GLY A 114 -11.66 -4.22 5.16
C GLY A 114 -12.04 -5.22 6.26
N PRO A 115 -13.20 -5.89 6.18
CA PRO A 115 -13.60 -6.89 7.18
C PRO A 115 -12.77 -8.18 7.21
N PHE A 116 -11.92 -8.43 6.20
CA PHE A 116 -11.20 -9.70 6.04
C PHE A 116 -9.69 -9.58 6.26
N SER A 117 -9.02 -8.71 5.51
CA SER A 117 -7.57 -8.47 5.65
C SER A 117 -7.24 -7.09 6.23
N GLY A 118 -8.24 -6.20 6.34
CA GLY A 118 -8.03 -4.77 6.61
C GLY A 118 -7.84 -3.94 5.34
N GLY A 119 -7.64 -4.57 4.16
CA GLY A 119 -7.53 -3.89 2.87
C GLY A 119 -6.29 -3.01 2.75
N SER A 120 -5.10 -3.57 2.98
CA SER A 120 -3.87 -2.77 3.04
C SER A 120 -3.39 -2.31 1.66
N MET A 121 -3.12 -3.26 0.76
CA MET A 121 -2.44 -3.09 -0.52
C MET A 121 -1.03 -2.46 -0.46
N ASN A 122 -0.56 -2.06 0.72
CA ASN A 122 0.57 -1.16 0.86
C ASN A 122 1.43 -1.53 2.08
N PRO A 123 2.61 -2.13 1.86
CA PRO A 123 3.50 -2.54 2.94
C PRO A 123 3.90 -1.39 3.87
N ALA A 124 4.17 -0.20 3.33
CA ALA A 124 4.52 0.96 4.17
C ALA A 124 3.33 1.41 5.04
N ARG A 125 2.11 1.40 4.48
CA ARG A 125 0.89 1.74 5.24
C ARG A 125 0.61 0.75 6.36
N SER A 126 0.95 -0.54 6.21
CA SER A 126 0.88 -1.52 7.31
C SER A 126 2.03 -1.37 8.31
N PHE A 127 3.23 -0.99 7.84
CA PHE A 127 4.43 -0.92 8.66
C PHE A 127 4.45 0.22 9.67
N GLY A 128 4.04 1.43 9.27
CA GLY A 128 4.03 2.60 10.16
C GLY A 128 3.22 2.38 11.45
N PRO A 129 1.96 1.89 11.37
CA PRO A 129 1.17 1.56 12.54
C PRO A 129 1.83 0.52 13.45
N ALA A 130 2.40 -0.54 12.87
CA ALA A 130 3.08 -1.60 13.62
C ALA A 130 4.27 -1.07 14.43
N VAL A 131 5.06 -0.17 13.84
CA VAL A 131 6.16 0.51 14.53
C VAL A 131 5.64 1.41 15.67
N ALA A 132 4.59 2.19 15.43
CA ALA A 132 4.06 3.15 16.41
C ALA A 132 3.29 2.48 17.56
N SER A 133 2.69 1.31 17.32
CA SER A 133 2.02 0.48 18.32
C SER A 133 2.99 -0.46 19.04
N GLY A 134 4.12 -0.82 18.41
CA GLY A 134 5.01 -1.87 18.90
C GLY A 134 4.48 -3.29 18.64
N ASP A 135 3.47 -3.43 17.79
CA ASP A 135 2.83 -4.71 17.46
C ASP A 135 3.02 -5.07 15.99
N PHE A 136 3.80 -6.12 15.75
CA PHE A 136 4.13 -6.66 14.43
C PHE A 136 3.39 -7.98 14.13
N ASN A 137 2.38 -8.34 14.93
CA ASN A 137 1.63 -9.57 14.73
C ASN A 137 1.02 -9.62 13.32
N GLY A 138 1.25 -10.72 12.61
CA GLY A 138 0.72 -10.94 11.26
C GLY A 138 1.29 -10.00 10.19
N ILE A 139 2.26 -9.13 10.51
CA ILE A 139 2.70 -8.08 9.57
C ILE A 139 3.24 -8.63 8.24
N TRP A 140 3.83 -9.82 8.27
CA TRP A 140 4.39 -10.49 7.10
C TRP A 140 3.35 -10.69 5.98
N ILE A 141 2.06 -10.81 6.32
CA ILE A 141 0.96 -10.92 5.34
C ILE A 141 0.92 -9.68 4.45
N TYR A 142 1.16 -8.51 5.02
CA TYR A 142 1.14 -7.22 4.33
C TYR A 142 2.45 -6.87 3.62
N TRP A 143 3.38 -7.83 3.55
CA TRP A 143 4.59 -7.77 2.73
C TRP A 143 4.64 -8.92 1.71
N ALA A 144 4.09 -10.09 2.06
CA ALA A 144 4.05 -11.26 1.19
C ALA A 144 2.87 -11.23 0.22
N GLY A 145 1.75 -10.63 0.62
CA GLY A 145 0.58 -10.48 -0.22
C GLY A 145 0.72 -9.36 -1.24
N PRO A 146 0.92 -8.11 -0.79
CA PRO A 146 1.17 -6.98 -1.68
C PRO A 146 2.55 -7.04 -2.36
#